data_AF-A0AAW2Z1V0-F1
#
_entry.id   AF-A0AAW2Z1V0-F1
#
_cell.length_a   1.000
_cell.length_b   1.000
_cell.length_c   1.000
_cell.angle_alpha   90.00
_cell.angle_beta   90.00
_cell.angle_gamma   90.00
#
_symmetry.space_group_name_H-M   'P 1'
#
loop_
_entity.id
_entity.type
_entity.pdbx_description
1 polymer ?
#
loop_
_entity_poly.entity_id
_entity_poly.type
_entity_poly.pdbx_seq_one_letter_code
_entity_poly.pdbx_strand_id
1 'polypeptide(L)'
;MGKIVFSLVLLLVLSLCTKHYVFERLIQNHFVFDPLVLRKLIKEAVDSVPDTQIDPTYTPQAIKFKSDGWYKLPDSDGGPVLERPGGILEDRFTAIAKSLQEYYGKKHISNADHDFYSPVANQEKWLYVIVASAVGQVIMLHCSLTEYIIIFGTPLGTTGHSGRYSMDVFDYIISGDHLTYAAGDLHATRHAPGEMTVLPRGESIIYQSAPHTYMVEYGRGFPGVLSAIFYPLLSALFQTLDFYTFAKQMYIVGSMVVNELIYNNKI
;
A
#
# COMPACT_ATOMS: atom_id res chain seq x y z
N MET A 1 -5.74 -49.73 12.55
CA MET A 1 -5.47 -48.38 13.11
C MET A 1 -5.25 -47.31 12.03
N GLY A 2 -4.34 -47.50 11.06
CA GLY A 2 -4.00 -46.48 10.06
C GLY A 2 -5.15 -45.94 9.20
N LYS A 3 -6.09 -46.78 8.75
CA LYS A 3 -7.25 -46.33 7.94
C LYS A 3 -8.22 -45.43 8.72
N ILE A 4 -8.41 -45.69 10.02
CA ILE A 4 -9.30 -44.89 10.88
C ILE A 4 -8.67 -43.52 11.17
N VAL A 5 -7.36 -43.50 11.46
CA VAL A 5 -6.61 -42.25 11.67
C VAL A 5 -6.63 -41.41 10.39
N PHE A 6 -6.40 -42.01 9.22
CA PHE A 6 -6.47 -41.31 7.94
C PHE A 6 -7.85 -40.71 7.67
N SER A 7 -8.93 -41.48 7.87
CA SER A 7 -10.29 -40.96 7.70
C SER A 7 -10.64 -39.83 8.67
N LEU A 8 -10.16 -39.89 9.92
CA LEU A 8 -10.37 -38.83 10.91
C LEU A 8 -9.61 -37.55 10.54
N VAL A 9 -8.36 -37.66 10.08
CA VAL A 9 -7.56 -36.52 9.59
C VAL A 9 -8.22 -35.90 8.36
N LEU A 10 -8.68 -36.72 7.40
CA LEU A 10 -9.36 -36.23 6.22
C LEU A 10 -10.66 -35.50 6.57
N LEU A 11 -11.48 -36.04 7.49
CA LEU A 11 -12.70 -35.38 7.96
C LEU A 11 -12.41 -34.07 8.70
N LEU A 12 -11.33 -34.00 9.48
CA LEU A 12 -10.88 -32.77 10.13
C LEU A 12 -10.49 -31.71 9.10
N VAL A 13 -9.68 -32.09 8.11
CA VAL A 13 -9.25 -31.18 7.03
C VAL A 13 -10.46 -30.69 6.23
N LEU A 14 -11.35 -31.59 5.82
CA LEU A 14 -12.58 -31.22 5.10
C LEU A 14 -13.49 -30.31 5.93
N SER A 15 -13.61 -30.57 7.23
CA SER A 15 -14.37 -29.71 8.16
C SER A 15 -13.75 -28.33 8.29
N LEU A 16 -12.42 -28.23 8.42
CA LEU A 16 -11.70 -26.96 8.47
C LEU A 16 -11.82 -26.20 7.14
N CYS A 17 -11.67 -26.88 6.00
CA CYS A 17 -11.86 -26.29 4.67
C CYS A 17 -13.29 -25.80 4.46
N THR A 18 -14.29 -26.57 4.89
CA THR A 18 -15.71 -26.18 4.78
C THR A 18 -16.02 -24.98 5.68
N LYS A 19 -15.53 -24.99 6.92
CA LYS A 19 -15.67 -23.85 7.84
C LYS A 19 -14.97 -22.61 7.31
N HIS A 20 -13.75 -22.75 6.79
CA HIS A 20 -13.02 -21.66 6.17
C HIS A 20 -13.78 -21.12 4.94
N TYR A 21 -14.27 -21.99 4.06
CA TYR A 21 -15.06 -21.58 2.90
C TYR A 21 -16.36 -20.84 3.27
N VAL A 22 -17.11 -21.34 4.25
CA VAL A 22 -18.33 -20.66 4.74
C VAL A 22 -17.98 -19.33 5.40
N PHE A 23 -16.91 -19.30 6.19
CA PHE A 23 -16.44 -18.10 6.88
C PHE A 23 -15.95 -17.02 5.90
N GLU A 24 -15.19 -17.39 4.87
CA GLU A 24 -14.81 -16.50 3.77
C GLU A 24 -16.03 -15.91 3.08
N ARG A 25 -17.03 -16.74 2.78
CA ARG A 25 -18.27 -16.28 2.14
C ARG A 25 -19.08 -15.34 3.03
N LEU A 26 -19.02 -15.52 4.35
CA LEU A 26 -19.61 -14.58 5.30
C LEU A 26 -18.83 -13.26 5.32
N ILE A 27 -17.50 -13.29 5.33
CA ILE A 27 -16.65 -12.09 5.29
C ILE A 27 -16.79 -11.32 3.99
N GLN A 28 -16.97 -11.99 2.85
CA GLN A 28 -17.15 -11.33 1.55
C GLN A 28 -18.31 -10.33 1.54
N ASN A 29 -19.37 -10.58 2.31
CA ASN A 29 -20.50 -9.66 2.43
C ASN A 29 -20.20 -8.41 3.29
N HIS A 30 -19.02 -8.35 3.92
CA HIS A 30 -18.59 -7.27 4.82
C HIS A 30 -17.51 -6.39 4.21
N PHE A 31 -17.09 -6.66 2.96
CA PHE A 31 -16.19 -5.76 2.26
C PHE A 31 -16.88 -4.44 1.96
N VAL A 32 -16.22 -3.35 2.37
CA VAL A 32 -16.69 -1.99 2.15
C VAL A 32 -16.30 -1.51 0.75
N PHE A 33 -15.16 -1.96 0.25
CA PHE A 33 -14.59 -1.44 -0.99
C PHE A 33 -14.79 -2.41 -2.15
N ASP A 34 -15.23 -1.86 -3.28
CA ASP A 34 -15.30 -2.59 -4.54
C ASP A 34 -14.08 -2.20 -5.39
N PRO A 35 -13.26 -3.16 -5.86
CA PRO A 35 -12.06 -2.87 -6.63
C PRO A 35 -12.32 -2.06 -7.92
N LEU A 36 -13.45 -2.29 -8.58
CA LEU A 36 -13.79 -1.58 -9.81
C LEU A 36 -14.27 -0.15 -9.53
N VAL A 37 -14.96 0.05 -8.42
CA VAL A 37 -15.30 1.40 -7.94
C VAL A 37 -14.04 2.16 -7.53
N LEU A 38 -13.14 1.53 -6.77
CA LEU A 38 -11.84 2.11 -6.43
C LEU A 38 -11.06 2.49 -7.70
N ARG A 39 -10.97 1.58 -8.68
CA ARG A 39 -10.32 1.85 -9.97
C ARG A 39 -10.89 3.10 -10.63
N LYS A 40 -12.21 3.20 -10.69
CA LYS A 40 -12.91 4.33 -11.30
C LYS A 40 -12.57 5.64 -10.58
N LEU A 41 -12.75 5.68 -9.26
CA LEU A 41 -12.52 6.89 -8.44
C LEU A 41 -11.06 7.36 -8.52
N ILE A 42 -10.11 6.42 -8.41
CA ILE A 42 -8.68 6.72 -8.48
C ILE A 42 -8.32 7.24 -9.88
N LYS A 43 -8.82 6.59 -10.93
CA LYS A 43 -8.58 7.04 -12.30
C LYS A 43 -9.14 8.44 -12.54
N GLU A 44 -10.38 8.71 -12.12
CA GLU A 44 -11.01 10.03 -12.25
C GLU A 44 -10.23 11.10 -11.48
N ALA A 45 -9.73 10.78 -10.27
CA ALA A 45 -8.90 11.68 -9.48
C ALA A 45 -7.55 11.97 -10.17
N VAL A 46 -6.89 10.96 -10.73
CA VAL A 46 -5.63 11.14 -11.48
C VAL A 46 -5.85 11.95 -12.75
N ASP A 47 -6.90 11.65 -13.52
CA ASP A 47 -7.24 12.35 -14.75
C ASP A 47 -7.60 13.83 -14.49
N SER A 48 -8.09 14.16 -13.29
CA SER A 48 -8.38 15.55 -12.88
C SER A 48 -7.11 16.39 -12.63
N VAL A 49 -5.94 15.74 -12.48
CA VAL A 49 -4.63 16.37 -12.27
C VAL A 49 -3.63 15.87 -13.34
N PRO A 50 -3.77 16.33 -14.59
CA PRO A 50 -2.94 15.86 -15.71
C PRO A 50 -1.49 16.34 -15.60
N ASP A 51 -0.57 15.61 -16.22
CA ASP A 51 0.88 15.89 -16.22
C ASP A 51 1.26 17.29 -16.76
N THR A 52 0.32 18.00 -17.40
CA THR A 52 0.51 19.35 -17.95
C THR A 52 0.54 20.47 -16.91
N GLN A 53 0.31 20.18 -15.61
CA GLN A 53 0.34 21.16 -14.51
C GLN A 53 1.71 21.28 -13.81
N ILE A 54 2.81 20.95 -14.48
CA ILE A 54 4.14 21.30 -13.96
C ILE A 54 4.30 22.82 -14.06
N ASP A 55 4.11 23.55 -12.96
CA ASP A 55 4.44 24.98 -12.90
C ASP A 55 5.95 25.15 -13.16
N PRO A 56 6.36 25.70 -14.32
CA PRO A 56 7.77 25.89 -14.63
C PRO A 56 8.45 26.94 -13.75
N THR A 57 7.67 27.69 -12.95
CA THR A 57 8.15 28.72 -12.02
C THR A 57 8.26 28.23 -10.57
N TYR A 58 7.80 27.01 -10.26
CA TYR A 58 7.96 26.42 -8.94
C TYR A 58 9.46 26.19 -8.67
N THR A 59 10.02 27.08 -7.85
CA THR A 59 11.35 26.89 -7.29
C THR A 59 11.16 26.06 -6.02
N PRO A 60 11.83 24.90 -5.87
CA PRO A 60 11.79 24.18 -4.61
C PRO A 60 12.22 25.13 -3.50
N GLN A 61 11.31 25.55 -2.63
CA GLN A 61 11.74 26.17 -1.40
C GLN A 61 12.64 25.14 -0.73
N ALA A 62 13.88 25.54 -0.42
CA ALA A 62 14.79 24.73 0.35
C ALA A 62 14.17 24.54 1.74
N ILE A 63 13.26 23.58 1.84
CA ILE A 63 12.79 23.09 3.12
C ILE A 63 14.01 22.40 3.68
N LYS A 64 14.61 22.99 4.72
CA LYS A 64 15.54 22.27 5.58
C LYS A 64 14.80 21.02 6.03
N PHE A 65 15.10 19.89 5.42
CA PHE A 65 14.68 18.61 5.94
C PHE A 65 15.23 18.57 7.35
N LYS A 66 14.34 18.57 8.33
CA LYS A 66 14.68 18.20 9.69
C LYS A 66 14.78 16.67 9.72
N SER A 67 15.66 16.12 8.90
CA SER A 67 16.25 14.81 9.13
C SER A 67 17.55 15.14 9.86
N ASP A 68 17.55 14.98 11.17
CA ASP A 68 18.67 15.30 12.05
C ASP A 68 19.90 14.39 11.75
N GLY A 69 20.55 14.53 10.58
CA GLY A 69 21.77 13.77 10.29
C GLY A 69 22.34 13.79 8.87
N TRP A 70 21.54 14.03 7.82
CA TRP A 70 22.05 14.02 6.43
C TRP A 70 22.07 15.43 5.84
N TYR A 71 23.25 16.03 5.75
CA TYR A 71 23.46 17.34 5.14
C TYR A 71 24.27 17.18 3.85
N LYS A 72 23.84 17.85 2.76
CA LYS A 72 24.68 18.02 1.58
C LYS A 72 25.75 19.06 1.92
N LEU A 73 27.04 18.69 1.80
CA LEU A 73 28.13 19.62 2.09
C LEU A 73 28.12 20.78 1.08
N PRO A 74 28.44 22.02 1.51
CA PRO A 74 28.32 23.23 0.68
C PRO A 74 29.11 23.17 -0.64
N ASP A 75 30.16 22.37 -0.67
CA ASP A 75 31.14 22.30 -1.76
C ASP A 75 30.87 21.14 -2.73
N SER A 76 29.77 20.39 -2.52
CA SER A 76 29.37 19.32 -3.43
C SER A 76 28.54 19.89 -4.55
N ASP A 77 29.10 19.85 -5.75
CA ASP A 77 28.50 20.30 -7.01
C ASP A 77 27.00 20.02 -7.02
N GLY A 78 26.23 21.04 -7.41
CA GLY A 78 24.78 21.06 -7.51
C GLY A 78 24.25 20.08 -8.56
N GLY A 79 24.56 18.79 -8.41
CA GLY A 79 23.88 17.70 -9.10
C GLY A 79 22.38 17.91 -8.94
N PRO A 80 21.61 17.67 -10.02
CA PRO A 80 20.24 18.10 -10.11
C PRO A 80 19.49 17.62 -8.87
N VAL A 81 18.69 18.53 -8.29
CA VAL A 81 17.52 18.08 -7.55
C VAL A 81 16.80 17.18 -8.55
N LEU A 82 16.77 15.88 -8.29
CA LEU A 82 16.05 14.90 -9.10
C LEU A 82 14.56 15.19 -8.88
N GLU A 83 14.14 16.22 -9.59
CA GLU A 83 12.87 16.94 -9.71
C GLU A 83 11.94 16.97 -8.49
N ARG A 84 11.56 18.19 -8.08
CA ARG A 84 10.18 18.47 -7.67
C ARG A 84 9.48 19.13 -8.86
N PRO A 85 8.81 18.40 -9.77
CA PRO A 85 7.94 19.05 -10.74
C PRO A 85 6.57 19.28 -10.07
N GLY A 86 6.34 20.51 -9.62
CA GLY A 86 5.01 21.14 -9.51
C GLY A 86 3.88 20.41 -8.77
N GLY A 87 4.10 19.87 -7.57
CA GLY A 87 3.02 19.47 -6.63
C GLY A 87 2.06 18.36 -7.12
N ILE A 88 2.29 17.81 -8.31
CA ILE A 88 1.30 16.98 -9.00
C ILE A 88 1.00 15.68 -8.25
N LEU A 89 2.01 15.07 -7.62
CA LEU A 89 1.83 13.88 -6.81
C LEU A 89 1.03 14.22 -5.55
N GLU A 90 1.39 15.30 -4.87
CA GLU A 90 0.67 15.81 -3.70
C GLU A 90 -0.79 16.15 -4.03
N ASP A 91 -1.05 16.75 -5.18
CA ASP A 91 -2.40 17.04 -5.69
C ASP A 91 -3.17 15.76 -6.03
N ARG A 92 -2.54 14.80 -6.69
CA ARG A 92 -3.14 13.48 -6.97
C ARG A 92 -3.48 12.75 -5.68
N PHE A 93 -2.57 12.71 -4.71
CA PHE A 93 -2.83 12.07 -3.42
C PHE A 93 -3.98 12.75 -2.69
N THR A 94 -4.03 14.09 -2.72
CA THR A 94 -5.13 14.88 -2.16
C THR A 94 -6.46 14.57 -2.85
N ALA A 95 -6.48 14.57 -4.18
CA ALA A 95 -7.68 14.30 -4.99
C ALA A 95 -8.20 12.88 -4.75
N ILE A 96 -7.30 11.88 -4.72
CA ILE A 96 -7.64 10.48 -4.43
C ILE A 96 -8.22 10.36 -3.02
N ALA A 97 -7.53 10.86 -2.01
CA ALA A 97 -7.96 10.70 -0.63
C ALA A 97 -9.33 11.38 -0.37
N LYS A 98 -9.57 12.55 -0.97
CA LYS A 98 -10.88 13.23 -0.95
C LYS A 98 -11.96 12.45 -1.70
N SER A 99 -11.69 12.01 -2.93
CA SER A 99 -12.65 11.24 -3.74
C SER A 99 -13.10 9.96 -3.03
N LEU A 100 -12.14 9.24 -2.44
CA LEU A 100 -12.44 8.04 -1.65
C LEU A 100 -13.27 8.38 -0.40
N GLN A 101 -12.92 9.45 0.32
CA GLN A 101 -13.67 9.86 1.51
C GLN A 101 -15.09 10.35 1.20
N GLU A 102 -15.28 11.07 0.10
CA GLU A 102 -16.59 11.52 -0.36
C GLU A 102 -17.50 10.33 -0.69
N TYR A 103 -16.95 9.29 -1.34
CA TYR A 103 -17.73 8.11 -1.74
C TYR A 103 -17.97 7.12 -0.58
N TYR A 104 -16.93 6.73 0.16
CA TYR A 104 -17.01 5.70 1.21
C TYR A 104 -17.30 6.28 2.61
N GLY A 105 -17.19 7.59 2.77
CA GLY A 105 -17.42 8.31 4.01
C GLY A 105 -16.17 8.42 4.89
N LYS A 106 -16.12 9.51 5.66
CA LYS A 106 -15.05 9.83 6.64
C LYS A 106 -14.82 8.75 7.70
N LYS A 107 -15.81 7.90 7.96
CA LYS A 107 -15.66 6.78 8.89
C LYS A 107 -14.65 5.74 8.39
N HIS A 108 -14.57 5.51 7.09
CA HIS A 108 -13.74 4.45 6.50
C HIS A 108 -12.44 4.95 5.88
N ILE A 109 -12.41 6.19 5.39
CA ILE A 109 -11.22 6.80 4.80
C ILE A 109 -10.66 7.83 5.77
N SER A 110 -9.56 7.46 6.40
CA SER A 110 -8.74 8.34 7.23
C SER A 110 -7.74 9.14 6.38
N ASN A 111 -7.16 10.19 6.96
CA ASN A 111 -6.11 11.00 6.34
C ASN A 111 -6.49 11.68 4.99
N ALA A 112 -7.79 11.85 4.68
CA ALA A 112 -8.19 12.64 3.50
C ALA A 112 -7.88 14.14 3.64
N ASP A 113 -7.83 14.62 4.89
CA ASP A 113 -7.44 15.99 5.23
C ASP A 113 -5.91 16.14 5.38
N HIS A 114 -5.13 15.13 5.00
CA HIS A 114 -3.67 15.16 5.13
C HIS A 114 -3.06 16.19 4.18
N ASP A 115 -2.18 17.03 4.72
CA ASP A 115 -1.42 17.99 3.93
C ASP A 115 -0.16 17.33 3.35
N PHE A 116 -0.28 16.85 2.11
CA PHE A 116 0.83 16.24 1.36
C PHE A 116 1.96 17.21 1.04
N TYR A 117 1.74 18.53 1.14
CA TYR A 117 2.78 19.54 0.94
C TYR A 117 3.60 19.80 2.21
N SER A 118 3.01 19.56 3.39
CA SER A 118 3.66 19.79 4.67
C SER A 118 4.71 18.72 4.99
N PRO A 119 6.01 19.08 5.08
CA PRO A 119 7.06 18.14 5.46
C PRO A 119 6.85 17.56 6.86
N VAL A 120 6.34 18.38 7.78
CA VAL A 120 6.08 17.97 9.17
C VAL A 120 4.95 16.93 9.19
N ALA A 121 3.83 17.22 8.52
CA ALA A 121 2.74 16.26 8.41
C ALA A 121 3.21 14.97 7.72
N ASN A 122 3.99 15.08 6.65
CA ASN A 122 4.54 13.94 5.94
C ASN A 122 5.45 13.08 6.82
N GLN A 123 6.34 13.69 7.62
CA GLN A 123 7.20 12.95 8.57
C GLN A 123 6.39 12.16 9.60
N GLU A 124 5.20 12.66 9.98
CA GLU A 124 4.32 11.97 10.93
C GLU A 124 3.56 10.81 10.29
N LYS A 125 3.15 10.91 9.02
CA LYS A 125 2.22 9.96 8.40
C LYS A 125 2.85 8.96 7.44
N TRP A 126 3.92 9.34 6.74
CA TRP A 126 4.67 8.41 5.90
C TRP A 126 5.50 7.46 6.76
N LEU A 127 5.49 6.19 6.37
CA LEU A 127 6.17 5.09 7.06
C LEU A 127 7.01 4.34 6.05
N TYR A 128 8.29 4.11 6.36
CA TYR A 128 9.10 3.23 5.52
C TYR A 128 8.54 1.82 5.55
N VAL A 129 8.54 1.15 4.41
CA VAL A 129 8.14 -0.25 4.29
C VAL A 129 9.23 -0.99 3.55
N ILE A 130 9.65 -2.11 4.14
CA ILE A 130 10.62 -3.03 3.55
C ILE A 130 10.00 -4.42 3.63
N VAL A 131 9.79 -5.03 2.46
CA VAL A 131 9.14 -6.34 2.34
C VAL A 131 9.81 -7.09 1.19
N ALA A 132 10.37 -8.26 1.48
CA ALA A 132 10.91 -9.18 0.47
C ALA A 132 11.80 -8.49 -0.60
N SER A 133 12.76 -7.70 -0.12
CA SER A 133 13.71 -6.86 -0.87
C SER A 133 13.15 -5.58 -1.49
N ALA A 134 11.83 -5.43 -1.57
CA ALA A 134 11.24 -4.16 -1.95
C ALA A 134 11.32 -3.14 -0.81
N VAL A 135 11.63 -1.90 -1.16
CA VAL A 135 11.82 -0.76 -0.25
C VAL A 135 11.00 0.41 -0.79
N GLY A 136 10.20 1.00 0.07
CA GLY A 136 9.42 2.18 -0.25
C GLY A 136 8.87 2.85 0.99
N GLN A 137 7.81 3.61 0.79
CA GLN A 137 7.08 4.27 1.85
C GLN A 137 5.58 4.15 1.62
N VAL A 138 4.83 4.17 2.72
CA VAL A 138 3.37 4.10 2.70
C VAL A 138 2.76 5.21 3.54
N ILE A 139 1.57 5.64 3.14
CA ILE A 139 0.60 6.30 4.01
C ILE A 139 -0.67 5.45 4.04
N MET A 140 -1.17 5.19 5.25
CA MET A 140 -2.40 4.40 5.45
C MET A 140 -3.63 5.30 5.23
N LEU A 141 -4.57 4.87 4.39
CA LEU A 141 -5.88 5.53 4.25
C LEU A 141 -6.98 4.75 4.97
N HIS A 142 -6.89 3.42 4.98
CA HIS A 142 -7.83 2.53 5.67
C HIS A 142 -7.11 1.28 6.19
N CYS A 143 -7.55 0.74 7.33
CA CYS A 143 -7.16 -0.59 7.79
C CYS A 143 -8.21 -1.20 8.74
N SER A 144 -8.58 -2.44 8.48
CA SER A 144 -9.48 -3.31 9.27
C SER A 144 -8.88 -4.73 9.36
N LEU A 145 -9.58 -5.72 9.92
CA LEU A 145 -9.06 -7.10 9.93
C LEU A 145 -9.15 -7.77 8.55
N THR A 146 -10.00 -7.23 7.66
CA THR A 146 -10.32 -7.82 6.37
C THR A 146 -9.86 -6.98 5.17
N GLU A 147 -9.67 -5.68 5.33
CA GLU A 147 -9.35 -4.75 4.24
C GLU A 147 -8.35 -3.67 4.65
N TYR A 148 -7.47 -3.25 3.74
CA TYR A 148 -6.67 -2.02 3.88
C TYR A 148 -6.62 -1.23 2.57
N ILE A 149 -6.42 0.08 2.67
CA ILE A 149 -6.06 0.94 1.55
C ILE A 149 -4.84 1.76 1.97
N ILE A 150 -3.79 1.73 1.15
CA ILE A 150 -2.58 2.53 1.32
C ILE A 150 -2.26 3.27 0.04
N ILE A 151 -1.48 4.35 0.16
CA ILE A 151 -0.69 4.84 -0.96
C ILE A 151 0.73 4.34 -0.73
N PHE A 152 1.23 3.52 -1.65
CA PHE A 152 2.60 3.01 -1.65
C PHE A 152 3.39 3.68 -2.77
N GLY A 153 4.68 3.91 -2.53
CA GLY A 153 5.59 4.23 -3.62
C GLY A 153 7.00 4.50 -3.16
N THR A 154 7.84 4.88 -4.11
CA THR A 154 9.25 5.15 -3.86
C THR A 154 9.79 6.19 -4.84
N PRO A 155 10.53 7.22 -4.36
CA PRO A 155 11.22 8.13 -5.25
C PRO A 155 12.45 7.48 -5.90
N LEU A 156 12.98 6.38 -5.35
CA LEU A 156 14.24 5.76 -5.82
C LEU A 156 14.04 4.53 -6.72
N GLY A 157 12.82 4.04 -6.82
CA GLY A 157 12.52 2.76 -7.46
C GLY A 157 12.77 1.58 -6.52
N THR A 158 12.28 0.41 -6.90
CA THR A 158 12.43 -0.80 -6.10
C THR A 158 12.21 -2.07 -6.92
N THR A 159 12.66 -3.21 -6.40
CA THR A 159 12.43 -4.53 -6.99
C THR A 159 12.34 -5.56 -5.87
N GLY A 160 11.39 -6.49 -5.98
CA GLY A 160 11.20 -7.48 -4.94
C GLY A 160 10.24 -8.58 -5.31
N HIS A 161 10.14 -9.56 -4.42
CA HIS A 161 9.14 -10.60 -4.49
C HIS A 161 7.85 -10.07 -3.88
N SER A 162 6.70 -10.23 -4.54
CA SER A 162 5.42 -9.69 -4.04
C SER A 162 5.04 -10.24 -2.67
N GLY A 163 5.46 -11.46 -2.36
CA GLY A 163 4.94 -12.23 -1.25
C GLY A 163 3.81 -13.13 -1.72
N ARG A 164 3.44 -14.10 -0.87
CA ARG A 164 2.28 -14.97 -1.10
C ARG A 164 1.29 -14.73 0.03
N TYR A 165 0.26 -13.94 -0.26
CA TYR A 165 -0.69 -13.51 0.75
C TYR A 165 -1.96 -14.35 0.76
N SER A 166 -2.57 -14.46 1.94
CA SER A 166 -3.93 -15.00 2.10
C SER A 166 -5.01 -13.93 1.87
N MET A 167 -4.76 -12.98 0.96
CA MET A 167 -5.66 -11.92 0.51
C MET A 167 -5.42 -11.63 -0.97
N ASP A 168 -6.41 -11.04 -1.63
CA ASP A 168 -6.20 -10.42 -2.95
C ASP A 168 -5.60 -9.02 -2.76
N VAL A 169 -4.70 -8.62 -3.64
CA VAL A 169 -4.09 -7.28 -3.65
C VAL A 169 -4.32 -6.63 -5.01
N PHE A 170 -4.75 -5.37 -5.00
CA PHE A 170 -5.04 -4.57 -6.18
C PHE A 170 -4.17 -3.31 -6.13
N ASP A 171 -3.34 -3.10 -7.15
CA ASP A 171 -2.51 -1.90 -7.26
C ASP A 171 -3.03 -1.04 -8.40
N TYR A 172 -3.34 0.22 -8.09
CA TYR A 172 -3.80 1.23 -9.05
C TYR A 172 -2.65 2.22 -9.27
N ILE A 173 -2.02 2.17 -10.44
CA ILE A 173 -0.82 2.95 -10.72
C ILE A 173 -1.18 4.44 -10.89
N ILE A 174 -0.52 5.32 -10.14
CA ILE A 174 -0.79 6.77 -10.13
C ILE A 174 0.32 7.54 -10.88
N SER A 175 1.55 7.04 -10.82
CA SER A 175 2.72 7.62 -11.48
C SER A 175 3.79 6.57 -11.72
N GLY A 176 4.73 6.89 -12.61
CA GLY A 176 5.89 6.05 -12.90
C GLY A 176 5.52 4.80 -13.71
N ASP A 177 6.37 3.78 -13.59
CA ASP A 177 6.28 2.53 -14.35
C ASP A 177 6.44 1.33 -13.42
N HIS A 178 5.50 0.39 -13.50
CA HIS A 178 5.52 -0.84 -12.71
C HIS A 178 5.57 -2.05 -13.63
N LEU A 179 6.51 -2.96 -13.38
CA LEU A 179 6.71 -4.17 -14.16
C LEU A 179 6.42 -5.38 -13.28
N THR A 180 5.73 -6.37 -13.83
CA THR A 180 5.45 -7.64 -13.13
C THR A 180 5.76 -8.84 -14.02
N TYR A 181 6.17 -9.95 -13.41
CA TYR A 181 6.23 -11.24 -14.09
C TYR A 181 6.02 -12.39 -13.11
N ALA A 182 5.38 -13.46 -13.59
CA ALA A 182 5.22 -14.71 -12.87
C ALA A 182 6.34 -15.71 -13.22
N ALA A 183 6.48 -16.76 -12.40
CA ALA A 183 7.44 -17.81 -12.70
C ALA A 183 7.12 -18.50 -14.03
N GLY A 184 8.07 -18.48 -14.96
CA GLY A 184 7.91 -19.03 -16.31
C GLY A 184 7.70 -17.99 -17.41
N ASP A 185 7.37 -16.76 -17.04
CA ASP A 185 7.29 -15.67 -18.01
C ASP A 185 8.69 -15.30 -18.53
N LEU A 186 8.83 -15.19 -19.85
CA LEU A 186 10.07 -14.73 -20.49
C LEU A 186 10.12 -13.22 -20.72
N HIS A 187 8.99 -12.54 -20.51
CA HIS A 187 8.82 -11.09 -20.69
C HIS A 187 7.98 -10.53 -19.55
N ALA A 188 8.38 -9.37 -19.03
CA ALA A 188 7.61 -8.67 -18.02
C ALA A 188 6.41 -7.92 -18.62
N THR A 189 5.32 -7.85 -17.87
CA THR A 189 4.15 -7.01 -18.17
C THR A 189 4.36 -5.64 -17.56
N ARG A 190 4.25 -4.59 -18.37
CA ARG A 190 4.31 -3.19 -17.92
C ARG A 190 2.92 -2.69 -17.58
N HIS A 191 2.82 -1.96 -16.46
CA HIS A 191 1.64 -1.26 -15.98
C HIS A 191 1.95 0.23 -15.86
N ALA A 192 1.20 1.06 -16.58
CA ALA A 192 1.35 2.50 -16.67
C ALA A 192 0.33 3.24 -15.78
N PRO A 193 0.48 4.56 -15.53
CA PRO A 193 -0.48 5.33 -14.76
C PRO A 193 -1.92 5.22 -15.29
N GLY A 194 -2.88 5.01 -14.40
CA GLY A 194 -4.28 4.75 -14.70
C GLY A 194 -4.63 3.27 -14.95
N GLU A 195 -3.62 2.39 -15.02
CA GLU A 195 -3.81 0.94 -15.07
C GLU A 195 -3.92 0.33 -13.67
N MET A 196 -4.41 -0.90 -13.63
CA MET A 196 -4.61 -1.66 -12.40
C MET A 196 -4.01 -3.05 -12.59
N THR A 197 -3.18 -3.50 -11.65
CA THR A 197 -2.74 -4.89 -11.55
C THR A 197 -3.41 -5.58 -10.37
N VAL A 198 -3.54 -6.90 -10.46
CA VAL A 198 -4.15 -7.74 -9.43
C VAL A 198 -3.21 -8.88 -9.11
N LEU A 199 -2.88 -9.03 -7.84
CA LEU A 199 -2.23 -10.23 -7.31
C LEU A 199 -3.31 -11.08 -6.61
N PRO A 200 -3.74 -12.18 -7.23
CA PRO A 200 -4.72 -13.07 -6.63
C PRO A 200 -4.20 -13.70 -5.34
N ARG A 201 -5.11 -13.99 -4.42
CA ARG A 201 -4.80 -14.73 -3.20
C ARG A 201 -4.00 -15.99 -3.48
N GLY A 202 -2.92 -16.15 -2.73
CA GLY A 202 -2.10 -17.33 -2.79
C GLY A 202 -1.18 -17.38 -3.99
N GLU A 203 -1.16 -16.39 -4.88
CA GLU A 203 -0.18 -16.28 -5.96
C GLU A 203 1.04 -15.45 -5.54
N SER A 204 2.08 -15.47 -6.37
CA SER A 204 3.26 -14.64 -6.20
C SER A 204 3.87 -14.26 -7.54
N ILE A 205 4.36 -13.03 -7.63
CA ILE A 205 5.11 -12.50 -8.77
C ILE A 205 6.42 -11.89 -8.29
N ILE A 206 7.30 -11.58 -9.22
CA ILE A 206 8.35 -10.57 -9.02
C ILE A 206 7.88 -9.28 -9.66
N TYR A 207 8.19 -8.17 -9.02
CA TYR A 207 7.90 -6.86 -9.57
C TYR A 207 9.09 -5.92 -9.48
N GLN A 208 9.07 -4.90 -10.33
CA GLN A 208 9.98 -3.77 -10.31
C GLN A 208 9.18 -2.49 -10.52
N SER A 209 9.40 -1.51 -9.66
CA SER A 209 8.89 -0.15 -9.83
C SER A 209 10.04 0.77 -10.18
N ALA A 210 9.89 1.57 -11.24
CA ALA A 210 10.85 2.60 -11.60
C ALA A 210 10.91 3.71 -10.52
N PRO A 211 11.95 4.56 -10.52
CA PRO A 211 11.95 5.77 -9.70
C PRO A 211 10.66 6.60 -9.88
N HIS A 212 10.21 7.23 -8.80
CA HIS A 212 8.98 8.04 -8.75
C HIS A 212 7.67 7.29 -9.11
N THR A 213 7.64 5.97 -8.88
CA THR A 213 6.42 5.16 -9.05
C THR A 213 5.61 5.14 -7.76
N TYR A 214 4.34 5.52 -7.86
CA TYR A 214 3.36 5.51 -6.77
C TYR A 214 2.07 4.84 -7.22
N MET A 215 1.39 4.20 -6.29
CA MET A 215 0.14 3.49 -6.51
C MET A 215 -0.74 3.55 -5.26
N VAL A 216 -2.05 3.47 -5.43
CA VAL A 216 -2.93 3.03 -4.35
C VAL A 216 -2.90 1.51 -4.34
N GLU A 217 -2.69 0.92 -3.17
CA GLU A 217 -2.79 -0.53 -2.98
C GLU A 217 -3.98 -0.82 -2.08
N TYR A 218 -4.86 -1.71 -2.54
CA TYR A 218 -6.02 -2.21 -1.81
C TYR A 218 -5.86 -3.71 -1.60
N GLY A 219 -5.77 -4.14 -0.35
CA GLY A 219 -5.77 -5.56 0.00
C GLY A 219 -7.08 -5.97 0.65
N ARG A 220 -7.60 -7.15 0.29
CA ARG A 220 -8.81 -7.71 0.90
C ARG A 220 -8.75 -9.21 1.12
N GLY A 221 -9.14 -9.63 2.31
CA GLY A 221 -9.22 -11.02 2.72
C GLY A 221 -8.76 -11.23 4.15
N PHE A 222 -9.36 -12.21 4.82
CA PHE A 222 -8.97 -12.64 6.14
C PHE A 222 -8.47 -14.09 6.07
N PRO A 223 -7.45 -14.50 6.82
CA PRO A 223 -6.64 -13.70 7.74
C PRO A 223 -5.53 -12.92 7.03
N GLY A 224 -5.59 -12.76 5.69
CA GLY A 224 -4.52 -12.16 4.91
C GLY A 224 -4.09 -10.77 5.38
N VAL A 225 -5.04 -9.82 5.51
CA VAL A 225 -4.74 -8.46 5.97
C VAL A 225 -4.15 -8.47 7.38
N LEU A 226 -4.74 -9.24 8.30
CA LEU A 226 -4.21 -9.41 9.65
C LEU A 226 -2.78 -9.98 9.62
N SER A 227 -2.51 -10.96 8.78
CA SER A 227 -1.19 -11.60 8.67
C SER A 227 -0.14 -10.70 7.99
N ALA A 228 -0.56 -9.69 7.23
CA ALA A 228 0.36 -8.76 6.58
C ALA A 228 1.23 -7.99 7.60
N ILE A 229 0.76 -7.84 8.84
CA ILE A 229 1.50 -7.23 9.96
C ILE A 229 2.80 -7.96 10.32
N PHE A 230 2.92 -9.24 9.94
CA PHE A 230 4.14 -9.99 10.17
C PHE A 230 5.29 -9.52 9.27
N TYR A 231 5.01 -8.94 8.10
CA TYR A 231 6.08 -8.49 7.21
C TYR A 231 6.90 -7.34 7.82
N PRO A 232 6.29 -6.25 8.34
CA PRO A 232 7.06 -5.23 9.03
C PRO A 232 7.78 -5.72 10.29
N LEU A 233 7.18 -6.65 11.04
CA LEU A 233 7.84 -7.28 12.19
C LEU A 233 9.10 -8.03 11.76
N LEU A 234 9.00 -8.86 10.71
CA LEU A 234 10.13 -9.63 10.18
C LEU A 234 11.20 -8.69 9.59
N SER A 235 10.81 -7.61 8.93
CA SER A 235 11.75 -6.57 8.47
C SER A 235 12.53 -5.96 9.63
N ALA A 236 11.83 -5.53 10.70
CA ALA A 236 12.49 -4.96 11.86
C ALA A 236 13.45 -5.95 12.53
N LEU A 237 13.04 -7.22 12.68
CA LEU A 237 13.85 -8.26 13.32
C LEU A 237 15.06 -8.69 12.49
N PHE A 238 14.91 -8.83 11.18
CA PHE A 238 15.87 -9.56 10.34
C PHE A 238 16.51 -8.74 9.23
N GLN A 239 16.04 -7.51 8.96
CA GLN A 239 16.56 -6.68 7.88
C GLN A 239 17.14 -5.36 8.37
N THR A 240 16.44 -4.63 9.24
CA THR A 240 16.81 -3.23 9.53
C THR A 240 17.13 -2.92 10.98
N LEU A 241 16.62 -3.69 11.94
CA LEU A 241 16.61 -3.30 13.36
C LEU A 241 15.85 -1.97 13.64
N ASP A 242 15.03 -1.51 12.68
CA ASP A 242 14.23 -0.29 12.82
C ASP A 242 12.94 -0.56 13.61
N PHE A 243 13.10 -0.77 14.92
CA PHE A 243 11.99 -0.96 15.84
C PHE A 243 11.16 0.31 16.04
N TYR A 244 11.72 1.48 15.74
CA TYR A 244 11.01 2.75 15.82
C TYR A 244 9.92 2.82 14.74
N THR A 245 10.27 2.59 13.47
CA THR A 245 9.30 2.55 12.37
C THR A 245 8.27 1.44 12.60
N PHE A 246 8.70 0.27 13.06
CA PHE A 246 7.78 -0.82 13.40
C PHE A 246 6.76 -0.41 14.47
N ALA A 247 7.19 0.17 15.60
CA ALA A 247 6.28 0.61 16.66
C ALA A 247 5.29 1.66 16.16
N LYS A 248 5.74 2.59 15.31
CA LYS A 248 4.89 3.62 14.70
C LYS A 248 3.84 3.01 13.75
N GLN A 249 4.23 2.04 12.93
CA GLN A 249 3.28 1.30 12.07
C GLN A 249 2.25 0.55 12.91
N MET A 250 2.67 -0.15 13.96
CA MET A 250 1.77 -0.87 14.86
C MET A 250 0.75 0.05 15.53
N TYR A 251 1.19 1.24 15.95
CA TYR A 251 0.30 2.25 16.53
C TYR A 251 -0.75 2.72 15.51
N ILE A 252 -0.33 3.07 14.29
CA ILE A 252 -1.23 3.57 13.24
C ILE A 252 -2.21 2.48 12.81
N VAL A 253 -1.71 1.31 12.44
CA VAL A 253 -2.54 0.16 12.02
C VAL A 253 -3.49 -0.25 13.13
N GLY A 254 -2.99 -0.41 14.36
CA GLY A 254 -3.79 -0.77 15.53
C GLY A 254 -4.90 0.25 15.79
N SER A 255 -4.61 1.55 15.71
CA SER A 255 -5.62 2.59 15.90
C SER A 255 -6.74 2.54 14.85
N MET A 256 -6.40 2.25 13.59
CA MET A 256 -7.39 2.14 12.51
C MET A 256 -8.24 0.87 12.65
N VAL A 257 -7.61 -0.28 12.92
CA VAL A 257 -8.31 -1.55 13.15
C VAL A 257 -9.26 -1.45 14.34
N VAL A 258 -8.81 -0.85 15.45
CA VAL A 258 -9.66 -0.61 16.63
C VAL A 258 -10.84 0.28 16.27
N ASN A 259 -10.62 1.35 15.48
CA ASN A 259 -11.70 2.22 15.07
C ASN A 259 -12.74 1.52 14.19
N GLU A 260 -12.28 0.75 13.22
CA GLU A 260 -13.18 -0.01 12.34
C GLU A 260 -13.98 -1.06 13.12
N LEU A 261 -13.30 -1.82 13.98
CA LEU A 261 -13.91 -2.90 14.75
C LEU A 261 -14.90 -2.40 15.80
N ILE A 262 -14.53 -1.38 16.58
CA ILE A 262 -15.29 -0.94 17.75
C ILE A 262 -16.32 0.14 17.38
N TYR A 263 -15.95 1.13 16.58
CA TYR A 263 -16.81 2.28 16.31
C TYR A 263 -17.60 2.15 15.00
N ASN A 264 -17.03 1.50 13.99
CA ASN A 264 -17.70 1.34 12.69
C ASN A 264 -18.40 -0.01 12.51
N ASN A 265 -18.26 -0.92 13.48
CA ASN A 265 -18.77 -2.30 13.42
C ASN A 265 -18.33 -3.05 12.16
N LYS A 266 -17.12 -2.76 11.68
CA LYS A 266 -16.48 -3.40 10.52
C LYS A 266 -15.44 -4.40 11.02
N ILE A 267 -15.57 -5.64 10.56
CA ILE A 267 -14.59 -6.71 10.77
C ILE A 267 -13.49 -6.56 9.72
#